data_AF-A0A1Y0IMB1-F1
#
_entry.id   AF-A0A1Y0IMB1-F1
#
_cell.length_a   1.000
_cell.length_b   1.000
_cell.length_c   1.000
_cell.angle_alpha   90.00
_cell.angle_beta   90.00
_cell.angle_gamma   90.00
#
_symmetry.space_group_name_H-M   'P 1'
#
loop_
_entity.id
_entity.type
_entity.pdbx_description
1 polymer ?
#
loop_
_entity_poly.entity_id
_entity_poly.type
_entity_poly.pdbx_seq_one_letter_code
_entity_poly.pdbx_strand_id
1 'polypeptide(L)'
;MSKLNLNTILLTVIAILLLLLLLKPQIQGAAGDFPAAAGESIVSLGEGKIGIVDSSKDSGNYGKILIFDFNSETNNFVYKGTFDYSDYIRNPQK
;
A
#
# COMPACT_ATOMS: atom_id res chain seq x y z
N MET A 1 -30.56 15.61 37.91
CA MET A 1 -29.13 15.35 37.63
C MET A 1 -28.90 13.85 37.64
N SER A 2 -28.90 13.20 36.47
CA SER A 2 -28.58 11.78 36.37
C SER A 2 -27.09 11.60 36.67
N LYS A 3 -26.77 10.74 37.64
CA LYS A 3 -25.38 10.33 37.88
C LYS A 3 -24.93 9.53 36.66
N LEU A 4 -23.99 10.08 35.90
CA LEU A 4 -23.36 9.35 34.81
C LEU A 4 -22.59 8.15 35.39
N ASN A 5 -23.05 6.94 35.07
CA ASN A 5 -22.40 5.72 35.51
C ASN A 5 -21.11 5.52 34.71
N LEU A 6 -19.98 5.35 35.42
CA LEU A 6 -18.65 5.20 34.81
C LEU A 6 -18.60 4.03 33.80
N ASN A 7 -19.28 2.92 34.11
CA ASN A 7 -19.39 1.78 33.20
C ASN A 7 -20.12 2.14 31.90
N THR A 8 -21.15 2.98 31.97
CA THR A 8 -21.88 3.44 30.79
C THR A 8 -20.98 4.33 29.93
N ILE A 9 -20.17 5.20 30.53
CA ILE A 9 -19.20 6.02 29.80
C ILE A 9 -18.17 5.13 29.09
N LEU A 10 -17.58 4.17 29.80
CA LEU A 10 -16.55 3.28 29.27
C LEU A 10 -17.07 2.48 28.05
N LEU A 11 -18.28 1.92 28.17
CA LEU A 11 -18.96 1.23 27.06
C LEU A 11 -19.20 2.14 25.87
N THR A 12 -19.61 3.38 26.11
CA THR A 12 -19.88 4.36 25.05
C THR A 12 -18.60 4.74 24.30
N VAL A 13 -17.49 4.95 25.02
CA VAL A 13 -16.19 5.28 24.42
C VAL A 13 -15.66 4.13 23.57
N ILE A 14 -15.73 2.89 24.08
CA ILE A 14 -15.30 1.70 23.33
C ILE A 14 -16.14 1.51 22.06
N ALA A 15 -17.46 1.70 22.15
CA ALA A 15 -18.35 1.61 21.01
C ALA A 15 -18.03 2.64 19.93
N ILE A 16 -17.75 3.89 20.32
CA ILE A 16 -17.34 4.96 19.39
C ILE A 16 -16.00 4.62 18.74
N LEU A 17 -15.02 4.12 19.49
CA LEU A 17 -13.72 3.74 18.95
C LEU A 17 -13.83 2.62 17.90
N LEU A 18 -14.67 1.61 18.17
CA LEU A 18 -14.94 0.53 17.23
C LEU A 18 -15.65 1.01 15.97
N LEU A 19 -16.58 1.96 16.11
CA LEU A 19 -17.27 2.58 14.98
C LEU A 19 -16.30 3.38 14.10
N LEU A 20 -15.34 4.10 14.70
CA LEU A 20 -14.32 4.84 13.98
C LEU A 20 -13.35 3.93 13.21
N LEU A 21 -13.08 2.71 13.71
CA LEU A 21 -12.28 1.71 12.99
C LEU A 21 -12.99 1.18 11.74
N LEU A 22 -14.33 1.10 11.75
CA LEU A 22 -15.14 0.72 10.58
C LEU A 22 -15.19 1.80 9.49
N LEU A 23 -15.00 3.07 9.87
CA LEU A 23 -14.96 4.19 8.91
C LEU A 23 -13.61 4.31 8.19
N LYS A 24 -12.55 3.63 8.65
CA LYS A 24 -11.31 3.59 7.89
C LYS A 24 -11.57 2.85 6.58
N PRO A 25 -11.27 3.45 5.41
CA PRO A 25 -11.39 2.74 4.17
C PRO A 25 -10.50 1.49 4.25
N GLN A 26 -11.13 0.33 4.17
CA GLN A 26 -10.44 -0.92 3.89
C GLN A 26 -9.86 -0.73 2.49
N ILE A 27 -8.63 -0.23 2.41
CA ILE A 27 -7.83 -0.34 1.19
C ILE A 27 -7.52 -1.82 1.08
N GLN A 28 -8.48 -2.57 0.54
CA GLN A 28 -8.25 -3.88 0.00
C GLN A 28 -7.25 -3.62 -1.12
N GLY A 29 -5.96 -3.88 -0.82
CA GLY A 29 -4.97 -4.00 -1.86
C GLY A 29 -5.47 -5.11 -2.76
N ALA A 30 -6.16 -4.74 -3.84
CA ALA A 30 -6.41 -5.66 -4.92
C ALA A 30 -5.02 -6.05 -5.39
N ALA A 31 -4.60 -7.27 -5.05
CA ALA A 31 -3.64 -8.00 -5.86
C ALA A 31 -4.36 -8.23 -7.19
N GLY A 32 -4.44 -7.16 -8.00
CA GLY A 32 -4.87 -7.24 -9.35
C GLY A 32 -3.80 -8.04 -10.06
N ASP A 33 -4.11 -9.29 -10.39
CA ASP A 33 -3.54 -9.93 -11.56
C ASP A 33 -4.02 -9.11 -12.77
N PHE A 34 -3.39 -7.95 -12.96
CA PHE A 34 -3.45 -7.27 -14.24
C PHE A 34 -2.70 -8.19 -15.20
N PRO A 35 -3.32 -8.65 -16.31
CA PRO A 35 -2.58 -9.39 -17.31
C PRO A 35 -1.38 -8.53 -17.68
N ALA A 36 -0.19 -9.07 -17.49
CA ALA A 36 1.05 -8.42 -17.87
C ALA A 36 1.05 -8.24 -19.39
N ALA A 37 0.37 -7.20 -19.86
CA ALA A 37 0.60 -6.65 -21.18
C ALA A 37 2.09 -6.31 -21.20
N ALA A 38 2.82 -6.87 -22.17
CA ALA A 38 4.25 -6.60 -22.29
C ALA A 38 4.47 -5.07 -22.30
N GLY A 39 5.19 -4.57 -21.30
CA GLY A 39 5.32 -3.14 -21.02
C GLY A 39 5.31 -2.79 -19.53
N GLU A 40 4.83 -1.59 -19.22
CA GLU A 40 4.74 -1.03 -17.86
C GLU A 40 3.50 -1.55 -17.13
N SER A 41 3.67 -2.02 -15.89
CA SER A 41 2.61 -2.50 -15.01
C SER A 41 2.76 -1.87 -13.63
N ILE A 42 1.62 -1.62 -12.97
CA ILE A 42 1.56 -1.07 -11.61
C ILE A 42 1.10 -2.18 -10.67
N VAL A 43 1.92 -2.49 -9.68
CA VAL A 43 1.65 -3.51 -8.65
C VAL A 43 1.46 -2.83 -7.29
N SER A 44 0.50 -3.31 -6.50
CA SER A 44 0.35 -2.84 -5.12
C SER A 44 1.35 -3.57 -4.22
N LEU A 45 2.09 -2.83 -3.41
CA LEU A 45 3.01 -3.38 -2.40
C LEU A 45 2.40 -3.37 -0.98
N GLY A 46 1.13 -2.96 -0.87
CA GLY A 46 0.42 -2.80 0.40
C GLY A 46 0.70 -1.45 1.09
N GLU A 47 -0.14 -1.09 2.07
CA GLU A 47 0.04 0.09 2.93
C GLU A 47 0.27 1.42 2.19
N GLY A 48 -0.45 1.65 1.08
CA GLY A 48 -0.29 2.87 0.27
C GLY A 48 0.97 2.90 -0.58
N LYS A 49 1.70 1.79 -0.69
CA LYS A 49 2.88 1.66 -1.56
C LYS A 49 2.50 1.00 -2.87
N ILE A 50 3.07 1.50 -3.96
CA ILE A 50 2.95 0.92 -5.30
C ILE A 50 4.34 0.71 -5.91
N GLY A 51 4.45 -0.34 -6.70
CA GLY A 51 5.60 -0.62 -7.54
C GLY A 51 5.22 -0.41 -9.01
N ILE A 52 6.11 0.19 -9.80
CA ILE A 52 6.01 0.19 -11.25
C ILE A 52 7.06 -0.77 -11.78
N VAL A 53 6.62 -1.76 -12.55
CA VAL A 53 7.47 -2.78 -13.18
C VAL A 53 7.40 -2.58 -14.68
N ASP A 54 8.55 -2.37 -15.32
CA ASP A 54 8.63 -2.36 -16.78
C ASP A 54 9.23 -3.68 -17.27
N SER A 55 8.43 -4.40 -18.07
CA SER A 55 8.79 -5.69 -18.65
C SER A 55 9.34 -5.56 -20.09
N SER A 56 9.39 -4.35 -20.64
CA SER A 56 9.95 -4.08 -21.97
C SER A 56 11.47 -4.15 -21.97
N LYS A 57 12.05 -4.97 -22.86
CA LYS A 57 13.52 -5.13 -22.99
C LYS A 57 14.25 -3.88 -23.47
N ASP A 58 13.53 -2.99 -24.15
CA ASP A 58 14.08 -1.74 -24.68
C ASP A 58 13.98 -0.58 -23.65
N SER A 59 13.48 -0.85 -22.45
CA SER A 59 13.34 0.13 -21.38
C SER A 59 14.62 0.27 -20.55
N GLY A 60 14.98 1.51 -20.20
CA GLY A 60 16.03 1.79 -19.21
C GLY A 60 15.71 1.30 -17.78
N ASN A 61 14.44 0.94 -17.55
CA ASN A 61 13.93 0.39 -16.29
C ASN A 61 13.73 -1.13 -16.36
N TYR A 62 14.11 -1.79 -17.46
CA TYR A 62 14.06 -3.25 -17.54
C TYR A 62 14.88 -3.89 -16.41
N GLY A 63 14.30 -4.86 -15.71
CA GLY A 63 14.94 -5.49 -14.54
C GLY A 63 14.80 -4.70 -13.23
N LYS A 64 14.09 -3.57 -13.22
CA LYS A 64 13.92 -2.70 -12.06
C LYS A 64 12.44 -2.52 -11.67
N ILE A 65 12.21 -2.34 -10.38
CA ILE A 65 10.92 -1.96 -9.78
C ILE A 65 11.07 -0.56 -9.20
N LEU A 66 10.28 0.40 -9.66
CA LEU A 66 10.23 1.73 -9.09
C LEU A 66 9.21 1.75 -7.95
N ILE A 67 9.62 2.14 -6.76
CA ILE A 67 8.77 2.12 -5.56
C ILE A 67 8.29 3.54 -5.26
N PHE A 68 6.98 3.67 -5.07
CA PHE A 68 6.33 4.91 -4.66
C PHE A 68 5.51 4.66 -3.41
N ASP A 69 5.40 5.70 -2.58
CA ASP A 69 4.67 5.66 -1.33
C ASP A 69 3.67 6.81 -1.30
N PHE A 70 2.45 6.53 -0.90
CA PHE A 70 1.38 7.51 -0.85
C PHE A 70 1.55 8.44 0.34
N ASN A 71 1.74 9.73 0.07
CA ASN A 71 1.72 10.76 1.09
C ASN A 71 0.28 11.26 1.28
N SER A 72 -0.33 10.93 2.42
CA SER A 72 -1.71 11.32 2.76
C SER A 72 -1.89 12.81 3.06
N GLU A 73 -0.83 13.53 3.42
CA GLU A 73 -0.89 14.98 3.67
C GLU A 73 -0.99 15.76 2.37
N THR A 74 -0.29 15.29 1.34
CA THR A 74 -0.25 15.95 0.03
C THR A 74 -1.12 15.27 -1.03
N ASN A 75 -1.74 14.13 -0.69
CA ASN A 75 -2.50 13.27 -1.61
C ASN A 75 -1.73 12.88 -2.88
N ASN A 76 -0.42 12.64 -2.76
CA ASN A 76 0.45 12.34 -3.90
C ASN A 76 1.34 11.12 -3.63
N PHE A 77 1.69 10.40 -4.70
CA PHE A 77 2.70 9.35 -4.65
C PHE A 77 4.10 9.95 -4.74
N VAL A 78 4.93 9.63 -3.76
CA VAL A 78 6.32 10.10 -3.68
C VAL A 78 7.24 8.93 -4.00
N TYR A 79 8.15 9.13 -4.96
CA TYR A 79 9.18 8.16 -5.28
C TYR A 79 10.08 7.89 -4.06
N LYS A 80 10.28 6.62 -3.73
CA LYS A 80 11.09 6.18 -2.59
C LYS A 80 12.39 5.50 -2.99
N GLY A 81 12.42 4.85 -4.14
CA GLY A 81 13.62 4.13 -4.57
C GLY A 81 13.36 3.19 -5.73
N THR A 82 14.44 2.55 -6.17
CA THR A 82 14.41 1.54 -7.21
C THR A 82 14.97 0.24 -6.63
N PHE A 83 14.34 -0.88 -6.94
CA PHE A 83 14.82 -2.21 -6.61
C PHE A 83 15.18 -2.95 -7.89
N ASP A 84 16.42 -3.44 -8.02
CA ASP A 84 16.83 -4.27 -9.14
C ASP A 84 16.51 -5.74 -8.82
N TYR A 85 15.47 -6.27 -9.46
CA TYR A 85 15.07 -7.68 -9.26
C TYR A 85 15.89 -8.63 -10.13
N SER A 86 16.61 -8.12 -11.14
CA SER A 86 17.43 -8.95 -12.00
C SER A 86 18.63 -9.53 -11.24
N ASP A 87 19.17 -8.77 -10.28
CA ASP A 87 20.20 -9.25 -9.34
C ASP A 87 19.66 -10.33 -8.40
N TYR A 88 18.43 -10.19 -7.91
CA TYR A 88 17.79 -11.17 -7.04
C TYR A 88 17.56 -12.52 -7.75
N ILE A 89 17.12 -12.51 -9.02
CA ILE A 89 16.95 -13.73 -9.82
C ILE A 89 18.30 -14.42 -10.07
N ARG A 90 19.36 -13.64 -10.31
CA ARG A 90 20.70 -14.18 -10.62
C ARG A 90 21.43 -14.67 -9.39
N ASN A 91 21.18 -14.09 -8.23
CA ASN A 91 21.87 -14.44 -6.98
C ASN A 91 20.91 -14.43 -5.78
N PRO A 92 19.98 -15.40 -5.69
CA PRO A 92 18.90 -15.42 -4.70
C PRO A 92 19.36 -15.63 -3.24
N GLN A 93 20.68 -15.79 -3.03
CA GLN A 93 21.31 -16.07 -1.74
C GLN A 93 21.84 -14.79 -1.06
N LYS A 94 21.66 -13.61 -1.67
CA LYS A 94 22.15 -12.32 -1.16
C LYS A 94 21.06 -11.52 -0.44
#